data_AF-A0A9X4KPW6-F1
#
_entry.id   AF-A0A9X4KPW6-F1
#
_cell.length_a   1.000
_cell.length_b   1.000
_cell.length_c   1.000
_cell.angle_alpha   90.00
_cell.angle_beta   90.00
_cell.angle_gamma   90.00
#
_symmetry.space_group_name_H-M   'P 1'
#
loop_
_entity.id
_entity.type
_entity.pdbx_description
1 polymer ?
#
loop_
_entity_poly.entity_id
_entity_poly.type
_entity_poly.pdbx_seq_one_letter_code
_entity_poly.pdbx_strand_id
1 'polypeptide(L)'
;MYGTRIGAGRTAEIYEYGEQRVLKLYLPGMPEAQVEAEYRISQAACRAGVRTPMALARVRHDDRHGIVFEKIAGGTMLAALARRDGDVELESARMAQLHGEIHRIAVPGLPDQKSSLQDRIAHAPLLSDEVKKALGADAARSAR
;
A
#
# COMPACT_ATOMS: atom_id res chain seq x y z
N MET A 1 -21.49 -11.54 -5.12
CA MET A 1 -20.57 -11.81 -6.25
C MET A 1 -19.95 -10.47 -6.64
N TYR A 2 -18.64 -10.40 -6.82
CA TYR A 2 -17.95 -9.17 -7.25
C TYR A 2 -17.95 -9.08 -8.80
N GLY A 3 -17.73 -7.88 -9.32
CA GLY A 3 -17.80 -7.57 -10.75
C GLY A 3 -16.48 -7.80 -11.48
N THR A 4 -16.27 -7.02 -12.53
CA THR A 4 -15.10 -7.11 -13.41
C THR A 4 -13.80 -6.86 -12.65
N ARG A 5 -12.73 -7.59 -13.01
CA ARG A 5 -11.38 -7.31 -12.52
C ARG A 5 -10.84 -6.05 -13.18
N ILE A 6 -10.47 -5.06 -12.38
CA ILE A 6 -9.97 -3.76 -12.84
C ILE A 6 -8.48 -3.56 -12.55
N GLY A 7 -7.86 -4.47 -11.81
CA GLY A 7 -6.43 -4.45 -11.54
C GLY A 7 -5.92 -5.75 -10.93
N ALA A 8 -4.61 -5.94 -10.99
CA ALA A 8 -3.92 -7.05 -10.34
C ALA A 8 -2.53 -6.60 -9.90
N GLY A 9 -2.09 -7.11 -8.76
CA GLY A 9 -0.74 -6.90 -8.23
C GLY A 9 -0.17 -8.18 -7.66
N ARG A 10 1.01 -8.08 -7.05
CA ARG A 10 1.75 -9.23 -6.51
C ARG A 10 0.98 -10.05 -5.46
N THR A 11 0.10 -9.40 -4.69
CA THR A 11 -0.55 -10.02 -3.52
C THR A 11 -2.07 -10.14 -3.66
N ALA A 12 -2.69 -9.41 -4.58
CA ALA A 12 -4.13 -9.33 -4.69
C ALA A 12 -4.59 -8.88 -6.08
N GLU A 13 -5.83 -9.21 -6.38
CA GLU A 13 -6.59 -8.71 -7.53
C GLU A 13 -7.61 -7.67 -7.04
N ILE A 14 -7.94 -6.69 -7.88
CA ILE A 14 -8.92 -5.65 -7.58
C ILE A 14 -10.14 -5.84 -8.47
N TYR A 15 -11.32 -5.95 -7.86
CA TYR A 15 -12.60 -6.12 -8.53
C TYR A 15 -13.56 -4.98 -8.21
N GLU A 16 -14.51 -4.74 -9.10
CA GLU A 16 -15.66 -3.88 -8.78
C GLU A 16 -16.54 -4.53 -7.70
N TYR A 17 -17.07 -3.72 -6.78
CA TYR A 17 -17.83 -4.24 -5.65
C TYR A 17 -19.07 -3.39 -5.35
N GLY A 18 -20.08 -3.48 -6.21
CA GLY A 18 -21.25 -2.60 -6.14
C GLY A 18 -20.89 -1.15 -6.49
N GLU A 19 -21.70 -0.19 -6.02
CA GLU A 19 -21.48 1.21 -6.30
C GLU A 19 -20.39 1.81 -5.41
N GLN A 20 -19.48 2.59 -6.01
CA GLN A 20 -18.43 3.36 -5.33
C GLN A 20 -17.48 2.55 -4.44
N ARG A 21 -17.34 1.24 -4.67
CA ARG A 21 -16.42 0.39 -3.90
C ARG A 21 -15.66 -0.58 -4.80
N VAL A 22 -14.52 -1.02 -4.30
CA VAL A 22 -13.69 -2.05 -4.90
C VAL A 22 -13.37 -3.12 -3.88
N LEU A 23 -13.21 -4.35 -4.35
CA LEU A 23 -12.76 -5.47 -3.55
C LEU A 23 -11.28 -5.74 -3.89
N LYS A 24 -10.40 -5.56 -2.90
CA LYS A 24 -9.03 -6.11 -2.94
C LYS A 24 -9.10 -7.55 -2.46
N LEU A 25 -9.09 -8.50 -3.38
CA LEU A 25 -9.16 -9.93 -3.10
C LEU A 25 -7.76 -10.53 -3.14
N TYR A 26 -7.26 -10.99 -1.99
CA TYR A 26 -5.91 -11.52 -1.87
C TYR A 26 -5.77 -12.84 -2.64
N LEU A 27 -4.57 -13.10 -3.16
CA LEU A 27 -4.27 -14.37 -3.82
C LEU A 27 -4.33 -15.53 -2.79
N PRO A 28 -4.61 -16.76 -3.23
CA PRO A 28 -4.61 -17.93 -2.34
C PRO A 28 -3.28 -18.06 -1.57
N GLY A 29 -3.38 -18.46 -0.29
CA GLY A 29 -2.21 -18.67 0.58
C GLY A 29 -1.64 -17.40 1.22
N MET A 30 -2.22 -16.21 0.96
CA MET A 30 -1.84 -14.99 1.66
C MET A 30 -2.18 -15.08 3.16
N PRO A 31 -1.23 -14.81 4.07
CA PRO A 31 -1.49 -14.92 5.51
C PRO A 31 -2.57 -13.96 5.99
N GLU A 32 -3.53 -14.44 6.76
CA GLU A 32 -4.62 -13.62 7.33
C GLU A 32 -4.07 -12.44 8.16
N ALA A 33 -2.97 -12.66 8.90
CA ALA A 33 -2.31 -11.61 9.66
C ALA A 33 -1.86 -10.42 8.79
N GLN A 34 -1.47 -10.65 7.53
CA GLN A 34 -1.11 -9.57 6.60
C GLN A 34 -2.34 -8.81 6.11
N VAL A 35 -3.47 -9.51 5.91
CA VAL A 35 -4.74 -8.89 5.54
C VAL A 35 -5.27 -8.03 6.69
N GLU A 36 -5.19 -8.54 7.93
CA GLU A 36 -5.57 -7.80 9.12
C GLU A 36 -4.72 -6.55 9.32
N ALA A 37 -3.40 -6.70 9.17
CA ALA A 37 -2.48 -5.56 9.26
C ALA A 37 -2.82 -4.49 8.22
N GLU A 38 -3.07 -4.86 6.96
CA GLU A 38 -3.48 -3.91 5.92
C GLU A 38 -4.77 -3.18 6.33
N TYR A 39 -5.83 -3.93 6.70
CA TYR A 39 -7.11 -3.35 7.06
C TYR A 39 -6.99 -2.33 8.19
N ARG A 40 -6.26 -2.69 9.24
CA ARG A 40 -6.02 -1.82 10.40
C ARG A 40 -5.20 -0.58 10.05
N ILE A 41 -4.11 -0.75 9.29
CA ILE A 41 -3.22 0.35 8.90
C ILE A 41 -3.95 1.32 7.97
N SER A 42 -4.66 0.82 6.95
CA SER A 42 -5.44 1.66 6.03
C SER A 42 -6.51 2.47 6.75
N GLN A 43 -7.23 1.86 7.69
CA GLN A 43 -8.19 2.57 8.53
C GLN A 43 -7.53 3.65 9.40
N ALA A 44 -6.41 3.33 10.04
CA ALA A 44 -5.70 4.27 10.90
C ALA A 44 -5.16 5.47 10.10
N ALA A 45 -4.59 5.23 8.91
CA ALA A 45 -4.13 6.26 8.01
C ALA A 45 -5.27 7.19 7.55
N CYS A 46 -6.40 6.62 7.12
CA CYS A 46 -7.57 7.39 6.72
C CYS A 46 -8.13 8.24 7.88
N ARG A 47 -8.27 7.68 9.08
CA ARG A 47 -8.71 8.43 10.28
C ARG A 47 -7.74 9.54 10.69
N ALA A 48 -6.45 9.36 10.41
CA ALA A 48 -5.43 10.36 10.69
C ALA A 48 -5.37 11.49 9.63
N GLY A 49 -6.26 11.48 8.64
CA GLY A 49 -6.35 12.51 7.61
C GLY A 49 -5.45 12.27 6.39
N VAL A 50 -4.82 11.11 6.28
CA VAL A 50 -4.12 10.74 5.04
C VAL A 50 -5.15 10.61 3.92
N ARG A 51 -4.88 11.24 2.77
CA ARG A 51 -5.73 11.20 1.57
C ARG A 51 -5.64 9.82 0.89
N THR A 52 -6.21 8.80 1.54
CA THR A 52 -6.22 7.40 1.11
C THR A 52 -7.65 6.87 1.05
N PRO A 53 -7.97 5.88 0.20
CA PRO A 53 -9.29 5.26 0.19
C PRO A 53 -9.63 4.65 1.54
N MET A 54 -10.87 4.81 1.98
CA MET A 54 -11.35 4.19 3.22
C MET A 54 -11.44 2.67 3.09
N ALA A 55 -10.85 1.93 4.03
CA ALA A 55 -11.03 0.49 4.17
C ALA A 55 -12.34 0.21 4.93
N LEU A 56 -13.36 -0.28 4.23
CA LEU A 56 -14.74 -0.37 4.71
C LEU A 56 -14.98 -1.65 5.51
N ALA A 57 -14.61 -2.81 4.96
CA ALA A 57 -14.89 -4.10 5.57
C ALA A 57 -13.88 -5.16 5.15
N ARG A 58 -13.62 -6.11 6.04
CA ARG A 58 -12.99 -7.39 5.68
C ARG A 58 -14.07 -8.35 5.22
N VAL A 59 -13.80 -9.09 4.15
CA VAL A 59 -14.71 -10.08 3.58
C VAL A 59 -13.94 -11.35 3.26
N ARG A 60 -14.69 -12.43 3.05
CA ARG A 60 -14.16 -13.69 2.55
C ARG A 60 -15.01 -14.16 1.39
N HIS A 61 -14.36 -14.51 0.29
CA HIS A 61 -14.97 -15.14 -0.87
C HIS A 61 -14.27 -16.47 -1.10
N ASP A 62 -15.02 -17.56 -0.95
CA ASP A 62 -14.50 -18.93 -0.91
C ASP A 62 -13.39 -19.06 0.16
N ASP A 63 -12.18 -19.44 -0.25
CA ASP A 63 -11.00 -19.55 0.62
C ASP A 63 -10.06 -18.34 0.56
N ARG A 64 -10.51 -17.24 -0.06
CA ARG A 64 -9.71 -16.03 -0.23
C ARG A 64 -10.20 -14.90 0.67
N HIS A 65 -9.27 -14.31 1.41
CA HIS A 65 -9.51 -13.11 2.19
C HIS A 65 -9.59 -11.88 1.26
N GLY A 66 -10.39 -10.90 1.64
CA GLY A 66 -10.53 -9.64 0.90
C GLY A 66 -10.79 -8.45 1.81
N ILE A 67 -10.50 -7.26 1.29
CA ILE A 67 -10.88 -5.99 1.92
C ILE A 67 -11.65 -5.17 0.90
N VAL A 68 -12.82 -4.68 1.31
CA VAL A 68 -13.62 -3.73 0.55
C VAL A 68 -13.10 -2.32 0.84
N PHE A 69 -12.74 -1.59 -0.20
CA PHE A 69 -12.30 -0.20 -0.14
C PHE A 69 -13.29 0.71 -0.87
N GLU A 70 -13.28 1.98 -0.52
CA GLU A 70 -13.81 3.06 -1.35
C GLU A 70 -13.19 3.04 -2.76
N LYS A 71 -14.01 3.22 -3.79
CA LYS A 71 -13.56 3.35 -5.18
C LYS A 71 -13.26 4.82 -5.45
N ILE A 72 -12.01 5.12 -5.80
CA ILE A 72 -11.61 6.47 -6.24
C ILE A 72 -11.78 6.58 -7.75
N ALA A 73 -12.56 7.55 -8.18
CA ALA A 73 -12.66 7.93 -9.58
C ALA A 73 -11.60 8.99 -9.90
N GLY A 74 -10.82 8.77 -10.95
CA GLY A 74 -9.81 9.72 -11.40
C GLY A 74 -8.73 9.08 -12.26
N GLY A 75 -7.89 9.92 -12.87
CA GLY A 75 -6.66 9.48 -13.52
C GLY A 75 -5.53 9.30 -12.51
N THR A 76 -4.56 8.43 -12.84
CA THR A 76 -3.34 8.31 -12.03
C THR A 76 -2.31 9.36 -12.44
N MET A 77 -1.45 9.76 -11.51
CA MET A 77 -0.31 10.64 -11.82
C MET A 77 0.59 10.02 -12.89
N LEU A 78 0.79 8.69 -12.85
CA LEU A 78 1.54 7.95 -13.86
C LEU A 78 0.90 8.07 -15.26
N ALA A 79 -0.43 7.99 -15.35
CA ALA A 79 -1.13 8.17 -16.62
C ALA A 79 -1.02 9.60 -17.14
N ALA A 80 -0.93 10.61 -16.26
CA ALA A 80 -0.67 12.00 -16.66
C ALA A 80 0.77 12.17 -17.20
N LEU A 81 1.76 11.61 -16.51
CA LEU A 81 3.17 11.61 -16.94
C LEU A 81 3.39 10.91 -18.29
N ALA A 82 2.60 9.88 -18.59
CA ALA A 82 2.71 9.13 -19.83
C ALA A 82 2.14 9.87 -21.06
N ARG A 83 1.44 11.00 -20.88
CA ARG A 83 0.90 11.77 -22.00
C ARG A 83 2.00 12.63 -22.63
N ARG A 84 1.89 12.87 -23.94
CA ARG A 84 2.85 13.69 -24.69
C ARG A 84 2.90 15.15 -24.20
N ASP A 85 1.80 15.63 -23.63
CA ASP A 85 1.62 16.93 -23.01
C ASP A 85 1.67 16.86 -21.47
N GLY A 86 2.12 15.73 -20.90
CA GLY A 86 2.27 15.56 -19.46
C GLY A 86 3.35 16.47 -18.90
N ASP A 87 3.01 17.20 -17.83
CA ASP A 87 3.94 18.07 -17.10
C ASP A 87 4.61 17.26 -15.99
N VAL A 88 5.87 16.86 -16.24
CA VAL A 88 6.65 16.04 -15.31
C VAL A 88 6.93 16.80 -14.03
N GLU A 89 7.25 18.08 -14.13
CA GLU A 89 7.53 18.98 -13.03
C GLU A 89 6.30 19.11 -12.12
N LEU A 90 5.12 19.31 -12.69
CA LEU A 90 3.86 19.44 -11.95
C LEU A 90 3.53 18.17 -11.15
N GLU A 91 3.54 17.00 -11.79
CA GLU A 91 3.19 15.75 -11.11
C GLU A 91 4.29 15.33 -10.12
N SER A 92 5.56 15.62 -10.40
CA SER A 92 6.66 15.41 -9.43
C SER A 92 6.52 16.30 -8.20
N ALA A 93 6.18 17.59 -8.39
CA ALA A 93 5.92 18.51 -7.29
C ALA A 93 4.71 18.08 -6.44
N ARG A 94 3.63 17.64 -7.09
CA ARG A 94 2.46 17.08 -6.41
C ARG A 94 2.83 15.83 -5.59
N MET A 95 3.64 14.94 -6.14
CA MET A 95 4.10 13.74 -5.43
C MET A 95 4.92 14.12 -4.19
N ALA A 96 5.90 15.02 -4.34
CA ALA A 96 6.72 15.50 -3.24
C ALA A 96 5.89 16.15 -2.13
N GLN A 97 4.91 16.99 -2.49
CA GLN A 97 4.01 17.61 -1.53
C GLN A 97 3.20 16.57 -0.75
N LEU A 98 2.56 15.62 -1.45
CA LEU A 98 1.77 14.55 -0.83
C LEU A 98 2.60 13.72 0.15
N HIS A 99 3.81 13.33 -0.25
CA HIS A 99 4.73 12.61 0.63
C HIS A 99 5.12 13.43 1.86
N GLY A 100 5.39 14.72 1.70
CA GLY A 100 5.68 15.63 2.81
C GLY A 100 4.52 15.77 3.79
N GLU A 101 3.28 15.80 3.31
CA GLU A 101 2.09 15.80 4.16
C GLU A 101 1.92 14.48 4.92
N ILE A 102 2.10 13.34 4.24
CA ILE A 102 2.03 12.01 4.87
C ILE A 102 3.05 11.90 6.01
N HIS A 103 4.29 12.33 5.79
CA HIS A 103 5.36 12.23 6.79
C HIS A 103 5.16 13.14 8.02
N ARG A 104 4.29 14.15 7.96
CA ARG A 104 3.96 14.99 9.11
C ARG A 104 2.88 14.38 10.01
N ILE A 105 2.19 13.34 9.55
CA ILE A 105 1.11 12.69 10.29
C ILE A 105 1.71 11.59 11.17
N ALA A 106 1.56 11.75 12.49
CA ALA A 106 1.95 10.73 13.45
C ALA A 106 0.73 9.86 13.84
N VAL A 107 0.84 8.55 13.63
CA VAL A 107 -0.20 7.58 14.00
C VAL A 107 0.39 6.55 14.97
N PRO A 108 -0.01 6.56 16.25
CA PRO A 108 0.47 5.59 17.23
C PRO A 108 0.12 4.15 16.82
N GLY A 109 1.02 3.20 17.11
CA GLY A 109 0.77 1.77 16.87
C GLY A 109 0.86 1.34 15.40
N LEU A 110 1.37 2.21 14.52
CA LEU A 110 1.86 1.78 13.21
C LEU A 110 3.29 1.24 13.33
N PRO A 111 3.66 0.24 12.52
CA PRO A 111 5.01 -0.29 12.53
C PRO A 111 6.00 0.78 12.04
N ASP A 112 7.17 0.85 12.67
CA ASP A 112 8.25 1.69 12.19
C ASP A 112 8.72 1.20 10.81
N GLN A 113 8.86 2.12 9.85
CA GLN A 113 9.24 1.77 8.48
C GLN A 113 10.66 1.22 8.39
N LYS A 114 11.60 1.70 9.22
CA LYS A 114 12.98 1.24 9.20
C LYS A 114 13.09 -0.14 9.82
N SER A 115 12.44 -0.40 10.95
CA SER A 115 12.33 -1.75 11.51
C SER A 115 11.69 -2.71 10.52
N SER A 116 10.59 -2.31 9.89
CA SER A 116 9.92 -3.14 8.87
C SER A 116 10.81 -3.42 7.64
N LEU A 117 11.66 -2.47 7.26
CA LEU A 117 12.61 -2.64 6.16
C LEU A 117 13.76 -3.57 6.57
N GLN A 118 14.28 -3.43 7.78
CA GLN A 118 15.30 -4.32 8.34
C GLN A 118 14.81 -5.76 8.39
N ASP A 119 13.58 -5.98 8.86
CA ASP A 119 12.97 -7.31 8.88
C ASP A 119 12.86 -7.90 7.47
N ARG A 120 12.44 -7.10 6.49
CA ARG A 120 12.36 -7.51 5.08
C ARG A 120 13.72 -7.85 4.49
N ILE A 121 14.76 -7.08 4.81
CA ILE A 121 16.14 -7.36 4.39
C ILE A 121 16.63 -8.67 5.01
N ALA A 122 16.43 -8.87 6.32
CA ALA A 122 16.87 -10.06 7.03
C ALA A 122 16.24 -11.36 6.45
N HIS A 123 14.99 -11.29 6.02
CA HIS A 123 14.25 -12.43 5.46
C HIS A 123 14.31 -12.51 3.92
N ALA A 124 15.11 -11.68 3.25
CA ALA A 124 15.24 -11.73 1.81
C ALA A 124 16.01 -13.01 1.37
N PRO A 125 15.37 -13.94 0.63
CA PRO A 125 15.93 -15.26 0.38
C PRO A 125 17.14 -15.24 -0.58
N LEU A 126 17.26 -14.20 -1.41
CA LEU A 126 18.31 -14.08 -2.42
C LEU A 126 19.53 -13.27 -1.96
N LEU A 127 19.53 -12.76 -0.73
CA LEU A 127 20.65 -12.00 -0.18
C LEU A 127 21.55 -12.91 0.66
N SER A 128 22.86 -12.74 0.52
CA SER A 128 23.83 -13.34 1.45
C SER A 128 23.75 -12.65 2.82
N ASP A 129 24.17 -13.34 3.87
CA ASP A 129 24.14 -12.78 5.23
C ASP A 129 25.03 -11.55 5.38
N GLU A 130 26.14 -11.49 4.64
CA GLU A 130 27.00 -10.31 4.56
C GLU A 130 26.24 -9.10 3.98
N VAL A 131 25.53 -9.28 2.87
CA VAL A 131 24.73 -8.22 2.24
C VAL A 131 23.56 -7.81 3.14
N LYS A 132 22.87 -8.76 3.78
CA LYS A 132 21.81 -8.46 4.74
C LYS A 132 22.31 -7.61 5.90
N LYS A 133 23.48 -7.95 6.45
CA LYS A 133 24.11 -7.21 7.55
C LYS A 133 24.47 -5.78 7.13
N ALA A 134 25.08 -5.61 5.96
CA ALA A 134 25.42 -4.29 5.43
C ALA A 134 24.16 -3.43 5.22
N LEU A 135 23.16 -3.92 4.49
CA LEU A 135 21.93 -3.19 4.21
C LEU A 135 21.09 -2.91 5.47
N GLY A 136 21.05 -3.84 6.43
CA GLY A 136 20.35 -3.66 7.69
C GLY A 136 20.98 -2.57 8.56
N ALA A 137 22.31 -2.45 8.55
CA ALA A 137 23.04 -1.38 9.22
C ALA A 137 22.79 -0.02 8.53
N ASP A 138 22.69 0.02 7.21
CA ASP A 138 22.40 1.25 6.45
C ASP A 138 20.99 1.77 6.76
N ALA A 139 20.00 0.87 6.75
CA ALA A 139 18.61 1.19 7.11
C ALA A 139 18.48 1.80 8.52
N ALA A 140 19.34 1.39 9.46
CA ALA A 140 19.38 1.95 10.81
C ALA A 140 19.95 3.38 10.86
N ARG A 141 20.93 3.71 10.00
CA ARG A 141 21.67 4.99 10.07
C ARG A 141 20.89 6.17 9.52
N SER A 142 19.95 5.95 8.61
CA SER A 142 19.09 7.01 8.05
C SER A 142 18.03 7.54 9.04
N ALA A 143 18.04 7.13 10.32
CA ALA A 143 17.10 7.51 11.40
C ALA A 143 17.33 8.89 12.05
N ARG A 144 18.12 9.76 11.45
CA ARG A 144 18.30 11.14 11.92
C ARG A 144 17.45 12.12 11.11
#